data_AF-W5LJQ6-F1
#
_entry.id   AF-W5LJQ6-F1
#
_cell.length_a   1.000
_cell.length_b   1.000
_cell.length_c   1.000
_cell.angle_alpha   90.00
_cell.angle_beta   90.00
_cell.angle_gamma   90.00
#
_symmetry.space_group_name_H-M   'P 1'
#
loop_
_entity.id
_entity.type
_entity.pdbx_description
1 polymer ?
#
loop_
_entity_poly.entity_id
_entity_poly.type
_entity_poly.pdbx_seq_one_letter_code
_entity_poly.pdbx_strand_id
1 'polypeptide(L)'
;VSSVFCFFCSSETIKRQNKLDEARFYQCSDCGKSFTKRGYLQTHQRIHTGEKPFGCSDCGKSFIRQDSLRNHQRIHTGEKPFLCTQCGKSFKERNNLRNHQRIHTGEKPYQCSECGKSFIQQIHLQLHQRIHTGEKPHYCSYCDKSFTDKGTLTNHLRVHTGEKPYPCEECGRSFTVLCGLQSHRRIHTGNKPYFCAACGKFFRHWNTMKHHRCVQKEEKKETNDTNLSR
;
A
#
# COMPACT_ATOMS: atom_id res chain seq x y z
N VAL A 1 21.97 -39.50 72.81
CA VAL A 1 21.24 -38.98 71.64
C VAL A 1 21.80 -37.59 71.31
N SER A 2 23.06 -37.51 70.89
CA SER A 2 23.55 -37.61 69.51
C SER A 2 23.11 -36.44 68.60
N SER A 3 24.12 -35.60 68.31
CA SER A 3 24.41 -34.94 67.04
C SER A 3 23.75 -33.60 66.70
N VAL A 4 24.51 -32.56 67.08
CA VAL A 4 24.86 -31.36 66.30
C VAL A 4 24.87 -31.61 64.78
N PHE A 5 24.27 -30.71 63.99
CA PHE A 5 24.93 -30.10 62.83
C PHE A 5 24.18 -28.85 62.34
N CYS A 6 24.77 -27.70 62.62
CA CYS A 6 24.60 -26.48 61.85
C CYS A 6 25.51 -26.61 60.62
N PHE A 7 24.96 -26.55 59.41
CA PHE A 7 25.76 -26.39 58.19
C PHE A 7 25.15 -25.30 57.31
N PHE A 8 25.92 -24.22 57.18
CA PHE A 8 25.90 -23.31 56.05
C PHE A 8 25.85 -24.10 54.73
N CYS A 9 24.87 -23.79 53.88
CA CYS A 9 24.93 -23.99 52.44
C CYS A 9 23.73 -23.24 51.83
N SER A 10 23.81 -22.36 50.85
CA SER A 10 24.87 -21.64 50.18
C SER A 10 24.10 -20.67 49.30
N SER A 11 24.53 -19.42 49.20
CA SER A 11 23.98 -18.37 48.33
C SER A 11 24.18 -18.67 46.83
N GLU A 12 24.27 -19.95 46.45
CA GLU A 12 24.61 -20.48 45.13
C GLU A 12 23.39 -21.01 44.36
N THR A 13 22.27 -21.32 45.01
CA THR A 13 21.03 -21.73 44.32
C THR A 13 20.24 -20.55 43.75
N ILE A 14 20.31 -19.37 44.35
CA ILE A 14 19.70 -18.13 43.79
C ILE A 14 20.57 -17.54 42.65
N LYS A 15 21.88 -17.79 42.65
CA LYS A 15 22.78 -17.41 41.55
C LYS A 15 22.67 -18.32 40.32
N ARG A 16 22.02 -19.49 40.43
CA ARG A 16 21.78 -20.40 39.29
C ARG A 16 20.50 -20.08 38.51
N GLN A 17 19.53 -19.38 39.10
CA GLN A 17 18.29 -19.00 38.40
C GLN A 17 18.39 -17.63 37.67
N ASN A 18 19.38 -16.80 38.00
CA ASN A 18 19.63 -15.49 37.35
C ASN A 18 20.81 -15.52 36.35
N LYS A 19 20.98 -16.64 35.63
CA LYS A 19 22.06 -16.80 34.63
C LYS A 19 21.58 -17.37 33.28
N LEU A 20 20.28 -17.25 32.99
CA LEU A 20 19.67 -17.82 31.79
C LEU A 20 18.95 -16.83 30.84
N ASP A 21 18.94 -15.50 31.09
CA ASP A 21 18.21 -14.57 30.20
C ASP A 21 18.93 -13.23 29.88
N GLU A 22 20.27 -13.18 29.90
CA GLU A 22 20.98 -12.19 29.08
C GLU A 22 21.12 -12.74 27.66
N ALA A 23 20.07 -12.61 26.86
CA ALA A 23 20.18 -12.79 25.42
C ALA A 23 21.28 -11.82 24.92
N ARG A 24 22.47 -12.35 24.62
CA ARG A 24 23.60 -11.56 24.11
C ARG A 24 23.23 -11.00 22.74
N PHE A 25 22.67 -9.79 22.73
CA PHE A 25 22.36 -9.07 21.51
C PHE A 25 23.65 -8.52 20.90
N TYR A 26 23.73 -8.57 19.57
CA TYR A 26 24.82 -7.98 18.79
C TYR A 26 24.35 -6.61 18.29
N GLN A 27 24.99 -5.55 18.75
CA GLN A 27 24.62 -4.18 18.39
C GLN A 27 25.44 -3.69 17.18
N CYS A 28 24.77 -2.97 16.28
CA CYS A 28 25.40 -2.24 15.20
C CYS A 28 25.98 -0.93 15.72
N SER A 29 27.27 -0.69 15.47
CA SER A 29 27.96 0.55 15.82
C SER A 29 27.39 1.78 15.10
N ASP A 30 26.93 1.62 13.87
CA ASP A 30 26.62 2.76 12.99
C ASP A 30 25.20 3.30 13.22
N CYS A 31 24.28 2.46 13.72
CA CYS A 31 22.89 2.87 13.95
C CYS A 31 22.27 2.35 15.26
N GLY A 32 23.06 1.70 16.11
CA GLY A 32 22.62 1.22 17.42
C GLY A 32 21.63 0.05 17.41
N LYS A 33 21.25 -0.48 16.24
CA LYS A 33 20.30 -1.60 16.12
C LYS A 33 20.87 -2.89 16.69
N SER A 34 20.05 -3.60 17.45
CA SER A 34 20.43 -4.84 18.12
C SER A 34 19.86 -6.08 17.42
N PHE A 35 20.66 -7.14 17.32
CA PHE A 35 20.34 -8.37 16.63
C PHE A 35 20.56 -9.58 17.53
N THR A 36 19.69 -10.58 17.45
CA THR A 36 19.80 -11.81 18.24
C THR A 36 20.93 -12.75 17.77
N LYS A 37 21.43 -12.55 16.55
CA LYS A 37 22.49 -13.39 15.96
C LYS A 37 23.53 -12.53 15.25
N ARG A 38 24.80 -12.91 15.39
CA ARG A 38 25.93 -12.24 14.74
C ARG A 38 25.79 -12.17 13.22
N GLY A 39 25.32 -13.25 12.58
CA GLY A 39 25.12 -13.28 11.13
C GLY A 39 24.09 -12.26 10.62
N TYR A 40 23.06 -11.94 11.44
CA TYR A 40 22.11 -10.88 11.10
C TYR A 40 22.72 -9.50 11.22
N LEU A 41 23.55 -9.25 12.25
CA LEU A 41 24.31 -8.02 12.35
C LEU A 41 25.25 -7.85 11.14
N GLN A 42 26.01 -8.89 10.76
CA GLN A 42 26.90 -8.83 9.59
C GLN A 42 26.15 -8.51 8.30
N THR A 43 25.01 -9.18 8.08
CA THR A 43 24.16 -8.90 6.91
C THR A 43 23.61 -7.47 6.97
N HIS A 44 23.27 -6.97 8.16
CA HIS A 44 22.80 -5.61 8.35
C HIS A 44 23.88 -4.56 8.08
N GLN A 45 25.13 -4.80 8.49
CA GLN A 45 26.26 -3.89 8.25
C GLN A 45 26.48 -3.61 6.75
N ARG A 46 26.13 -4.56 5.88
CA ARG A 46 26.16 -4.35 4.42
C ARG A 46 25.24 -3.22 3.92
N ILE A 47 24.24 -2.84 4.71
CA ILE A 47 23.39 -1.66 4.41
C ILE A 47 24.21 -0.38 4.54
N HIS A 48 25.12 -0.30 5.52
CA HIS A 48 25.98 0.87 5.74
C HIS A 48 27.12 0.93 4.74
N THR A 49 27.74 -0.21 4.41
CA THR A 49 28.83 -0.27 3.43
C THR A 49 28.36 -0.23 1.98
N GLY A 50 27.07 -0.52 1.73
CA GLY A 50 26.53 -0.65 0.38
C GLY A 50 26.92 -1.94 -0.34
N GLU A 51 27.63 -2.86 0.33
CA GLU A 51 28.08 -4.13 -0.23
C GLU A 51 26.88 -5.00 -0.64
N LYS A 52 26.86 -5.40 -1.92
CA LYS A 52 25.78 -6.21 -2.51
C LYS A 52 26.38 -7.42 -3.23
N PRO A 53 26.72 -8.50 -2.50
CA PRO A 53 27.48 -9.62 -3.07
C PRO A 53 26.74 -10.41 -4.16
N PHE A 54 25.41 -10.30 -4.20
CA PHE A 54 24.57 -11.18 -5.02
C PHE A 54 24.07 -10.42 -6.25
N GLY A 55 24.77 -10.56 -7.37
CA GLY A 55 24.44 -9.93 -8.66
C GLY A 55 23.44 -10.72 -9.50
N CYS A 56 22.55 -10.03 -10.20
CA CYS A 56 21.69 -10.58 -11.23
C CYS A 56 22.40 -10.50 -12.59
N SER A 57 22.60 -11.65 -13.24
CA SER A 57 23.20 -11.76 -14.58
C SER A 57 22.40 -11.01 -15.65
N ASP A 58 21.07 -11.02 -15.54
CA ASP A 58 20.20 -10.56 -16.62
C ASP A 58 20.08 -9.03 -16.69
N CYS A 59 20.35 -8.32 -15.60
CA CYS A 59 20.20 -6.86 -15.54
C CYS A 59 21.26 -6.12 -14.72
N GLY A 60 22.28 -6.82 -14.24
CA GLY A 60 23.38 -6.25 -13.45
C GLY A 60 23.00 -5.75 -12.05
N LYS A 61 21.74 -5.88 -11.62
CA LYS A 61 21.30 -5.44 -10.29
C LYS A 61 21.85 -6.37 -9.20
N SER A 62 22.41 -5.78 -8.14
CA SER A 62 22.96 -6.54 -7.02
C SER A 62 22.16 -6.37 -5.72
N PHE A 63 22.21 -7.40 -4.87
CA PHE A 63 21.45 -7.52 -3.64
C PHE A 63 22.34 -7.89 -2.45
N ILE A 64 21.93 -7.48 -1.25
CA ILE A 64 22.62 -7.78 0.01
C ILE A 64 22.46 -9.26 0.42
N ARG A 65 21.36 -9.90 0.01
CA ARG A 65 21.00 -11.28 0.36
C ARG A 65 20.63 -12.10 -0.87
N GLN A 66 20.97 -13.40 -0.82
CA GLN A 66 20.70 -14.35 -1.91
C GLN A 66 19.20 -14.57 -2.16
N ASP A 67 18.37 -14.60 -1.11
CA ASP A 67 16.93 -14.76 -1.27
C ASP A 67 16.27 -13.54 -1.93
N SER A 68 16.84 -12.35 -1.74
CA SER A 68 16.42 -11.13 -2.44
C SER A 68 16.74 -11.21 -3.93
N LEU A 69 17.94 -11.70 -4.29
CA LEU A 69 18.30 -11.98 -5.69
C LEU A 69 17.35 -13.00 -6.31
N ARG A 70 17.09 -14.13 -5.62
CA ARG A 70 16.16 -15.16 -6.12
C ARG A 70 14.75 -14.62 -6.35
N ASN A 71 14.22 -13.83 -5.42
CA ASN A 71 12.92 -13.19 -5.61
C ASN A 71 12.95 -12.18 -6.77
N HIS A 72 14.05 -11.46 -6.95
CA HIS A 72 14.22 -10.55 -8.08
C HIS A 72 14.26 -11.27 -9.43
N GLN A 73 14.91 -12.43 -9.53
CA GLN A 73 14.98 -13.22 -10.78
C GLN A 73 13.60 -13.62 -11.31
N ARG A 74 12.59 -13.74 -10.43
CA ARG A 74 11.18 -13.95 -10.83
C ARG A 74 10.60 -12.81 -11.68
N ILE A 75 11.28 -11.66 -11.75
CA ILE A 75 10.93 -10.57 -12.67
C ILE A 75 11.25 -10.94 -14.11
N HIS A 76 12.38 -11.60 -14.35
CA HIS A 76 12.82 -12.00 -15.68
C HIS A 76 12.11 -13.27 -16.16
N THR A 77 11.95 -14.26 -15.28
CA THR A 77 11.27 -15.52 -15.63
C THR A 77 9.74 -15.39 -15.65
N GLY A 78 9.18 -14.35 -15.03
CA GLY A 78 7.73 -14.21 -14.86
C GLY A 78 7.11 -15.18 -13.85
N GLU A 79 7.90 -16.02 -13.19
CA GLU A 79 7.44 -17.03 -12.23
C GLU A 79 6.64 -16.38 -11.08
N LYS A 80 5.46 -16.93 -10.80
CA LYS A 80 4.56 -16.48 -9.72
C LYS A 80 4.12 -17.69 -8.88
N PRO A 81 4.95 -18.18 -7.94
CA PRO A 81 4.70 -19.44 -7.25
C PRO A 81 3.50 -19.41 -6.31
N PHE A 82 3.05 -18.23 -5.89
CA PHE A 82 2.06 -18.09 -4.83
C PHE A 82 0.68 -17.81 -5.41
N LEU A 83 -0.13 -18.86 -5.56
CA LEU A 83 -1.48 -18.80 -6.10
C LEU A 83 -2.52 -18.42 -5.03
N CYS A 84 -3.42 -17.49 -5.37
CA CYS A 84 -4.65 -17.26 -4.63
C CYS A 84 -5.72 -18.26 -5.06
N THR A 85 -6.11 -19.16 -4.16
CA THR A 85 -7.13 -20.19 -4.44
C THR A 85 -8.53 -19.61 -4.66
N GLN A 86 -8.82 -18.41 -4.15
CA GLN A 86 -10.15 -17.80 -4.27
C GLN A 86 -10.40 -17.13 -5.63
N CYS A 87 -9.36 -16.63 -6.31
CA CYS A 87 -9.53 -15.93 -7.59
C CYS A 87 -8.53 -16.33 -8.68
N GLY A 88 -7.68 -17.34 -8.44
CA GLY A 88 -6.70 -17.83 -9.40
C GLY A 88 -5.52 -16.90 -9.67
N LYS A 89 -5.42 -15.74 -8.99
CA LYS A 89 -4.31 -14.79 -9.20
C LYS A 89 -3.04 -15.28 -8.52
N SER A 90 -1.92 -15.23 -9.26
CA SER A 90 -0.61 -15.64 -8.74
C SER A 90 0.33 -14.46 -8.44
N PHE A 91 1.18 -14.63 -7.43
CA PHE A 91 2.12 -13.62 -6.92
C PHE A 91 3.55 -14.15 -6.87
N LYS A 92 4.52 -13.24 -7.00
CA LYS A 92 5.96 -13.54 -6.92
C LYS A 92 6.46 -13.76 -5.49
N GLU A 93 5.73 -13.24 -4.50
CA GLU A 93 6.10 -13.29 -3.08
C GLU A 93 4.90 -13.65 -2.21
N ARG A 94 5.15 -14.43 -1.15
CA ARG A 94 4.12 -14.87 -0.20
C ARG A 94 3.44 -13.70 0.51
N ASN A 95 4.19 -12.65 0.87
CA ASN A 95 3.62 -11.48 1.54
C ASN A 95 2.63 -10.72 0.62
N ASN A 96 2.90 -10.69 -0.68
CA ASN A 96 2.00 -10.08 -1.66
C ASN A 96 0.70 -10.89 -1.78
N LEU A 97 0.78 -12.23 -1.79
CA LEU A 97 -0.42 -13.08 -1.73
C LEU A 97 -1.22 -12.83 -0.44
N ARG A 98 -0.57 -12.77 0.73
CA ARG A 98 -1.23 -12.50 2.01
C ARG A 98 -1.96 -11.15 2.00
N ASN A 99 -1.29 -10.10 1.54
CA ASN A 99 -1.91 -8.78 1.41
C ASN A 99 -3.07 -8.78 0.40
N HIS A 100 -2.97 -9.56 -0.67
CA HIS A 100 -4.03 -9.72 -1.65
C HIS A 100 -5.24 -10.45 -1.06
N GLN A 101 -5.04 -11.51 -0.28
CA GLN A 101 -6.12 -12.28 0.35
C GLN A 101 -7.02 -11.41 1.24
N ARG A 102 -6.47 -10.35 1.85
CA ARG A 102 -7.23 -9.36 2.62
C ARG A 102 -8.29 -8.62 1.81
N ILE A 103 -8.15 -8.56 0.48
CA ILE A 103 -9.18 -8.00 -0.40
C ILE A 103 -10.44 -8.87 -0.38
N HIS A 104 -10.27 -10.19 -0.29
CA HIS A 104 -11.41 -11.11 -0.25
C HIS A 104 -12.06 -11.16 1.13
N THR A 105 -11.26 -11.12 2.20
CA THR A 105 -11.79 -11.12 3.58
C THR A 105 -12.32 -9.75 4.01
N GLY A 106 -11.92 -8.67 3.34
CA GLY A 106 -12.20 -7.30 3.75
C GLY A 106 -11.37 -6.81 4.95
N GLU A 107 -10.43 -7.63 5.45
CA GLU A 107 -9.57 -7.29 6.59
C GLU A 107 -8.70 -6.06 6.29
N LYS A 108 -8.81 -5.04 7.14
CA LYS A 108 -8.08 -3.78 7.02
C LYS A 108 -7.40 -3.44 8.35
N PRO A 109 -6.23 -4.03 8.66
CA PRO A 109 -5.64 -3.95 10.00
C PRO A 109 -5.13 -2.56 10.38
N TYR A 110 -4.92 -1.69 9.40
CA TYR A 110 -4.28 -0.40 9.62
C TYR A 110 -5.33 0.69 9.63
N GLN A 111 -5.75 1.13 10.81
CA GLN A 111 -6.77 2.16 10.98
C GLN A 111 -6.14 3.53 11.23
N CYS A 112 -6.71 4.56 10.59
CA CYS A 112 -6.42 5.95 10.88
C CYS A 112 -7.13 6.37 12.16
N SER A 113 -6.37 6.82 13.15
CA SER A 113 -6.91 7.31 14.42
C SER A 113 -7.72 8.60 14.27
N GLU A 114 -7.45 9.42 13.26
CA GLU A 114 -8.09 10.73 13.10
C GLU A 114 -9.46 10.66 12.43
N CYS A 115 -9.68 9.75 11.48
CA CYS A 115 -10.96 9.63 10.76
C CYS A 115 -11.56 8.23 10.75
N GLY A 116 -10.95 7.27 11.46
CA GLY A 116 -11.41 5.89 11.56
C GLY A 116 -11.28 5.06 10.27
N LYS A 117 -10.78 5.62 9.17
CA LYS A 117 -10.61 4.90 7.89
C LYS A 117 -9.54 3.82 8.00
N SER A 118 -9.86 2.61 7.53
CA SER A 118 -8.96 1.46 7.60
C SER A 118 -8.40 1.05 6.23
N PHE A 119 -7.16 0.53 6.25
CA PHE A 119 -6.37 0.16 5.08
C PHE A 119 -5.80 -1.26 5.23
N ILE A 120 -5.61 -1.93 4.08
CA ILE A 120 -5.03 -3.28 4.00
C ILE A 120 -3.53 -3.28 4.29
N GLN A 121 -2.84 -2.18 3.97
CA GLN A 121 -1.40 -2.03 4.09
C GLN A 121 -1.04 -0.74 4.83
N GLN A 122 0.02 -0.79 5.64
CA GLN A 122 0.50 0.34 6.43
C GLN A 122 0.92 1.54 5.58
N ILE A 123 1.56 1.31 4.43
CA ILE A 123 2.01 2.38 3.53
C ILE A 123 0.83 3.22 3.01
N HIS A 124 -0.33 2.60 2.81
CA HIS A 124 -1.54 3.33 2.41
C HIS A 124 -2.11 4.17 3.54
N LEU A 125 -2.02 3.69 4.79
CA LEU A 125 -2.36 4.49 5.96
C LEU A 125 -1.42 5.69 6.10
N GLN A 126 -0.10 5.50 5.97
CA GLN A 126 0.88 6.58 6.04
C GLN A 126 0.64 7.64 4.95
N LEU A 127 0.39 7.20 3.72
CA LEU A 127 0.05 8.13 2.64
C LEU A 127 -1.27 8.85 2.93
N HIS A 128 -2.27 8.16 3.46
CA HIS A 128 -3.54 8.76 3.82
C HIS A 128 -3.41 9.82 4.93
N GLN A 129 -2.56 9.58 5.93
CA GLN A 129 -2.30 10.53 7.02
C GLN A 129 -1.79 11.89 6.51
N ARG A 130 -1.14 11.94 5.34
CA ARG A 130 -0.74 13.21 4.70
C ARG A 130 -1.91 14.11 4.32
N ILE A 131 -3.11 13.56 4.17
CA ILE A 131 -4.33 14.36 3.93
C ILE A 131 -4.68 15.17 5.18
N HIS A 132 -4.42 14.63 6.36
CA HIS A 132 -4.67 15.31 7.62
C HIS A 132 -3.60 16.35 7.95
N THR A 133 -2.33 16.02 7.70
CA THR A 133 -1.22 16.96 7.95
C THR A 133 -1.08 18.02 6.86
N GLY A 134 -1.67 17.80 5.68
CA GLY A 134 -1.47 18.64 4.49
C GLY A 134 -0.10 18.47 3.82
N GLU A 135 0.71 17.52 4.28
CA GLU A 135 2.07 17.30 3.77
C GLU A 135 2.05 16.87 2.30
N LYS A 136 2.76 17.63 1.45
CA LYS A 136 2.89 17.37 0.01
C LYS A 136 4.36 17.37 -0.42
N PRO A 137 5.10 16.29 -0.16
CA PRO A 137 6.56 16.26 -0.35
C PRO A 137 7.01 16.33 -1.82
N HIS A 138 6.07 16.15 -2.75
CA HIS A 138 6.40 15.98 -4.17
C HIS A 138 5.99 17.22 -4.96
N TYR A 139 6.97 18.07 -5.27
CA TYR A 139 6.77 19.34 -5.97
C TYR A 139 6.84 19.16 -7.49
N CYS A 140 6.01 19.92 -8.21
CA CYS A 140 6.12 20.06 -9.66
C CYS A 140 7.27 21.01 -10.00
N SER A 141 8.09 20.66 -10.99
CA SER A 141 9.17 21.50 -11.49
C SER A 141 8.72 22.64 -12.41
N TYR A 142 7.46 22.61 -12.88
CA TYR A 142 6.93 23.56 -13.86
C TYR A 142 5.87 24.51 -13.28
N CYS A 143 5.38 24.26 -12.06
CA CYS A 143 4.37 25.10 -11.40
C CYS A 143 4.37 24.91 -9.88
N ASP A 144 3.67 25.77 -9.14
CA ASP A 144 3.63 25.76 -7.68
C ASP A 144 2.80 24.62 -7.05
N LYS A 145 2.42 23.62 -7.84
CA LYS A 145 1.62 22.49 -7.35
C LYS A 145 2.51 21.44 -6.69
N SER A 146 2.09 20.98 -5.52
CA SER A 146 2.68 19.87 -4.79
C SER A 146 1.67 18.74 -4.56
N PHE A 147 2.18 17.52 -4.38
CA PHE A 147 1.40 16.28 -4.33
C PHE A 147 1.81 15.40 -3.15
N THR A 148 0.86 14.61 -2.67
CA THR A 148 1.02 13.69 -1.53
C THR A 148 1.84 12.45 -1.88
N ASP A 149 1.82 12.02 -3.14
CA ASP A 149 2.59 10.88 -3.65
C ASP A 149 3.22 11.16 -5.02
N LYS A 150 4.30 10.42 -5.31
CA LYS A 150 5.07 10.54 -6.55
C LYS A 150 4.27 10.16 -7.80
N GLY A 151 3.37 9.18 -7.73
CA GLY A 151 2.60 8.73 -8.89
C GLY A 151 1.65 9.81 -9.39
N THR A 152 0.99 10.51 -8.46
CA THR A 152 0.14 11.66 -8.77
C THR A 152 0.95 12.80 -9.38
N LEU A 153 2.15 13.09 -8.86
CA LEU A 153 3.07 14.04 -9.49
C LEU A 153 3.44 13.61 -10.91
N THR A 154 3.85 12.36 -11.14
CA THR A 154 4.19 11.86 -12.48
C THR A 154 3.04 12.01 -13.47
N ASN A 155 1.81 11.69 -13.06
CA ASN A 155 0.64 11.91 -13.91
C ASN A 155 0.37 13.40 -14.16
N HIS A 156 0.61 14.27 -13.18
CA HIS A 156 0.49 15.71 -13.34
C HIS A 156 1.53 16.28 -14.31
N LEU A 157 2.78 15.79 -14.28
CA LEU A 157 3.84 16.26 -15.18
C LEU A 157 3.46 16.08 -16.67
N ARG A 158 2.63 15.08 -17.00
CA ARG A 158 2.10 14.89 -18.35
C ARG A 158 1.23 16.04 -18.86
N VAL A 159 0.69 16.86 -17.97
CA VAL A 159 -0.05 18.08 -18.34
C VAL A 159 0.90 19.10 -18.95
N HIS A 160 2.13 19.18 -18.46
CA HIS A 160 3.16 20.10 -18.95
C HIS A 160 3.84 19.57 -20.21
N THR A 161 4.15 18.27 -20.24
CA THR A 161 4.80 17.67 -21.42
C THR A 161 3.83 17.40 -22.57
N GLY A 162 2.52 17.41 -22.32
CA GLY A 162 1.50 17.05 -23.31
C GLY A 162 1.41 15.55 -23.60
N GLU A 163 2.20 14.72 -22.92
CA GLU A 163 2.21 13.27 -23.13
C GLU A 163 0.84 12.64 -22.83
N LYS A 164 0.32 11.89 -23.80
CA LYS A 164 -0.95 11.15 -23.67
C LYS A 164 -0.72 9.68 -24.05
N PRO A 165 -0.16 8.86 -23.15
CA PRO A 165 0.28 7.50 -23.48
C PRO A 165 -0.86 6.51 -23.76
N TYR A 166 -2.11 6.90 -23.54
CA TYR A 166 -3.26 6.00 -23.58
C TYR A 166 -4.19 6.35 -24.74
N PRO A 167 -3.91 5.88 -25.97
CA PRO A 167 -4.77 6.07 -27.13
C PRO A 167 -6.04 5.20 -27.03
N CYS A 168 -7.12 5.71 -27.62
CA CYS A 168 -8.33 4.96 -27.87
C CYS A 168 -8.29 4.41 -29.29
N GLU A 169 -8.15 3.09 -29.44
CA GLU A 169 -8.10 2.42 -30.74
C GLU A 169 -9.31 2.73 -31.64
N GLU A 170 -10.48 2.94 -31.04
CA GLU A 170 -11.72 3.17 -31.80
C GLU A 170 -11.87 4.59 -32.37
N CYS A 171 -11.17 5.59 -31.81
CA CYS A 171 -11.37 6.99 -32.22
C CYS A 171 -10.10 7.85 -32.27
N GLY A 172 -8.93 7.26 -32.02
CA GLY A 172 -7.63 7.93 -32.01
C GLY A 172 -7.41 8.92 -30.86
N ARG A 173 -8.40 9.17 -29.99
CA ARG A 173 -8.23 10.11 -28.87
C ARG A 173 -7.31 9.53 -27.81
N SER A 174 -6.33 10.32 -27.40
CA SER A 174 -5.37 9.92 -26.35
C SER A 174 -5.63 10.62 -25.02
N PHE A 175 -5.34 9.90 -23.94
CA PHE A 175 -5.55 10.33 -22.56
C PHE A 175 -4.24 10.32 -21.76
N THR A 176 -4.14 11.19 -20.75
CA THR A 176 -2.98 11.28 -19.85
C THR A 176 -2.95 10.15 -18.80
N VAL A 177 -4.12 9.55 -18.51
CA VAL A 177 -4.30 8.49 -17.52
C VAL A 177 -5.25 7.39 -18.02
N LEU A 178 -4.96 6.14 -17.67
CA LEU A 178 -5.71 4.96 -18.12
C LEU A 178 -7.19 4.97 -17.69
N CYS A 179 -7.51 5.45 -16.48
CA CYS A 179 -8.89 5.53 -16.01
C CYS A 179 -9.73 6.52 -16.85
N GLY A 180 -9.09 7.54 -17.42
CA GLY A 180 -9.68 8.47 -18.37
C GLY A 180 -10.07 7.75 -19.67
N LEU A 181 -9.15 6.97 -20.23
CA LEU A 181 -9.42 6.12 -21.39
C LEU A 181 -10.54 5.10 -21.11
N GLN A 182 -10.50 4.40 -19.98
CA GLN A 182 -11.55 3.44 -19.60
C GLN A 182 -12.93 4.10 -19.46
N SER A 183 -12.99 5.30 -18.88
CA SER A 183 -14.23 6.07 -18.78
C SER A 183 -14.70 6.53 -20.16
N HIS A 184 -13.78 6.92 -21.05
CA HIS A 184 -14.07 7.30 -22.42
C HIS A 184 -14.60 6.12 -23.26
N ARG A 185 -14.06 4.90 -23.11
CA ARG A 185 -14.54 3.71 -23.83
C ARG A 185 -16.02 3.36 -23.57
N ARG A 186 -16.62 3.89 -22.50
CA ARG A 186 -18.07 3.80 -22.26
C ARG A 186 -18.90 4.56 -23.30
N ILE A 187 -18.27 5.46 -24.05
CA ILE A 187 -18.91 6.16 -25.16
C ILE A 187 -19.24 5.18 -26.28
N HIS A 188 -18.25 4.39 -26.68
CA HIS A 188 -18.37 3.45 -27.80
C HIS A 188 -19.17 2.20 -27.44
N THR A 189 -18.90 1.63 -26.27
CA THR A 189 -19.63 0.44 -25.77
C THR A 189 -21.06 0.73 -25.33
N GLY A 190 -21.47 2.01 -25.25
CA GLY A 190 -22.77 2.40 -24.73
C GLY A 190 -22.99 2.10 -23.24
N ASN A 191 -21.98 1.62 -22.51
CA ASN A 191 -22.11 1.18 -21.12
C ASN A 191 -22.51 2.34 -20.20
N LYS A 192 -23.63 2.17 -19.46
CA LYS A 192 -24.18 3.13 -18.51
C LYS A 192 -24.35 2.47 -17.12
N PRO A 193 -23.27 2.36 -16.33
CA PRO A 193 -23.30 1.55 -15.10
C PRO A 193 -24.03 2.22 -13.93
N TYR A 194 -24.39 3.51 -14.04
CA TYR A 194 -24.99 4.25 -12.93
C TYR A 194 -26.50 4.36 -13.10
N PHE A 195 -27.25 3.77 -12.17
CA PHE A 195 -28.71 3.73 -12.19
C PHE A 195 -29.32 4.74 -11.20
N CYS A 196 -30.32 5.50 -11.66
CA CYS A 196 -31.11 6.37 -10.82
C CYS A 196 -32.42 5.67 -10.42
N ALA A 197 -32.50 5.21 -9.17
CA ALA A 197 -33.70 4.55 -8.65
C ALA A 197 -34.95 5.45 -8.61
N ALA A 198 -34.79 6.79 -8.57
CA ALA A 198 -35.91 7.72 -8.48
C ALA A 198 -36.69 7.87 -9.79
N CYS A 199 -36.04 7.65 -10.94
CA CYS A 199 -36.63 7.88 -12.27
C CYS A 199 -36.34 6.77 -13.29
N GLY A 200 -35.64 5.70 -12.88
CA GLY A 200 -35.28 4.56 -13.74
C GLY A 200 -34.17 4.80 -14.76
N LYS A 201 -33.60 6.02 -14.84
CA LYS A 201 -32.62 6.37 -15.89
C LYS A 201 -31.21 5.85 -15.60
N PHE A 202 -30.50 5.46 -16.65
CA PHE A 202 -29.10 5.03 -16.62
C PHE A 202 -28.15 6.11 -17.15
N PHE A 203 -26.98 6.21 -16.54
CA PHE A 203 -25.97 7.23 -16.82
C PHE A 203 -24.57 6.62 -17.00
N ARG A 204 -23.77 7.26 -17.86
CA ARG A 204 -22.39 6.85 -18.16
C ARG A 204 -21.39 7.21 -17.06
N HIS A 205 -21.63 8.34 -16.38
CA HIS A 205 -20.77 8.87 -15.33
C HIS A 205 -21.57 9.14 -14.05
N TRP A 206 -20.95 8.87 -12.90
CA TRP A 206 -21.53 9.09 -11.57
C TRP A 206 -21.93 10.55 -11.36
N ASN A 207 -21.05 11.49 -11.74
CA ASN A 207 -21.30 12.92 -11.53
C ASN A 207 -22.55 13.39 -12.27
N THR A 208 -22.79 12.91 -13.49
CA THR A 208 -24.01 13.22 -14.26
C THR A 208 -25.27 12.69 -13.56
N MET A 209 -25.23 11.44 -13.09
CA MET A 209 -26.35 10.86 -12.33
C MET A 209 -26.57 11.58 -11.00
N LYS A 210 -25.50 11.97 -10.30
CA LYS A 210 -25.55 12.71 -9.03
C LYS A 210 -26.17 14.09 -9.23
N HIS A 211 -25.74 14.82 -10.25
CA HIS A 211 -26.32 16.12 -10.60
C HIS A 211 -27.80 16.00 -10.98
N HIS A 212 -28.14 15.04 -11.85
CA HIS A 212 -29.54 14.75 -12.19
C HIS A 212 -30.41 14.48 -10.96
N ARG A 213 -29.90 13.70 -9.98
CA ARG A 213 -30.60 13.43 -8.72
C ARG A 213 -30.76 14.67 -7.83
N CYS A 214 -29.80 15.62 -7.87
CA CYS A 214 -29.89 16.87 -7.12
C CYS A 214 -31.03 17.73 -7.65
N VAL A 215 -31.05 17.95 -8.97
CA VAL A 215 -32.08 18.76 -9.65
C VAL A 215 -33.48 18.17 -9.41
N GLN A 216 -33.65 16.85 -9.52
CA GLN A 216 -34.94 16.22 -9.24
C GLN A 216 -35.41 16.32 -7.77
N LYS A 217 -34.49 16.53 -6.81
CA LYS A 217 -34.87 16.77 -5.42
C LYS A 217 -35.30 18.21 -5.19
N GLU A 218 -34.73 19.16 -5.91
CA GLU A 218 -35.09 20.58 -5.88
C GLU A 218 -36.47 20.79 -6.53
N GLU A 219 -36.69 20.23 -7.73
CA GLU A 219 -37.98 20.29 -8.43
C GLU A 219 -39.13 19.70 -7.59
N LYS A 220 -38.89 18.59 -6.86
CA LYS A 220 -39.90 17.97 -5.99
C LYS A 220 -40.19 18.76 -4.70
N LYS A 221 -39.23 19.55 -4.21
CA LYS A 221 -39.45 20.43 -3.05
C LYS A 221 -40.32 21.63 -3.46
N GLU A 222 -39.99 22.28 -4.57
CA GLU A 222 -40.75 23.42 -5.08
C GLU A 222 -42.21 23.06 -5.38
N THR A 223 -42.48 21.85 -5.92
CA THR A 223 -43.84 21.37 -6.13
C THR A 223 -44.60 21.03 -4.85
N ASN A 224 -43.90 20.66 -3.76
CA ASN A 224 -44.56 20.38 -2.48
C ASN A 224 -44.87 21.67 -1.72
N ASP A 225 -43.98 22.66 -1.78
CA ASP A 225 -44.17 23.96 -1.13
C ASP A 225 -45.28 24.79 -1.80
N THR A 226 -45.44 24.67 -3.13
CA THR A 226 -46.56 25.31 -3.86
C THR A 226 -47.92 24.65 -3.61
N ASN A 227 -47.96 23.36 -3.28
CA ASN A 227 -49.21 22.66 -2.93
C ASN A 227 -49.61 22.81 -1.45
N LEU A 228 -48.72 23.28 -0.58
CA LEU A 228 -49.03 23.59 0.83
C LEU A 228 -49.47 25.05 1.03
N SER A 229 -49.26 25.90 0.02
CA SER A 229 -49.53 27.35 0.03
C SER A 229 -50.87 27.72 -0.64
N ARG A 230 -51.72 26.73 -0.95
CA ARG A 230 -52.97 26.87 -1.68
C ARG A 230 -54.08 26.11 -0.97
#